data_AF-A0A925ZXL7-F1
#
_entry.id   AF-A0A925ZXL7-F1
#
_cell.length_a   1.000
_cell.length_b   1.000
_cell.length_c   1.000
_cell.angle_alpha   90.00
_cell.angle_beta   90.00
_cell.angle_gamma   90.00
#
_symmetry.space_group_name_H-M   'P 1'
#
loop_
_entity.id
_entity.type
_entity.pdbx_description
1 polymer ?
#
loop_
_entity_poly.entity_id
_entity_poly.type
_entity_poly.pdbx_seq_one_letter_code
_entity_poly.pdbx_strand_id
1 'polypeptide(L)'
;AVLYAWYPGQIGQVALAEILAGKVNPSGKLPITIEKKFEDSPAFGYVPANRTVQWPGSKNTPGEREGKRELVYDVNYKEDIFVGYRWYEHKGIKPLYRFGEGLSYSTFAYANLQVSAKDFARAGKVQVTFDVKNTSGRSGDEIAQLYVGQRKCSVERPEKELKGFRKVSLKPGETQTVTLVLDKRDFQFWSPTTKAWTLEPGTFDLAVGGSSAAPLKKKIELPALLQ
;
A
#
# COMPACT_ATOMS: atom_id res chain seq x y z
N ALA A 1 -17.63 16.58 5.37
CA ALA A 1 -16.75 15.77 4.50
C ALA A 1 -15.34 16.34 4.54
N VAL A 2 -14.31 15.54 4.23
CA VAL A 2 -12.91 15.99 4.11
C VAL A 2 -12.42 15.61 2.71
N LEU A 3 -11.89 16.59 1.96
CA LEU A 3 -11.26 16.36 0.66
C LEU A 3 -9.77 16.67 0.76
N TYR A 4 -8.94 15.64 0.65
CA TYR A 4 -7.49 15.76 0.80
C TYR A 4 -6.82 15.91 -0.57
N ALA A 5 -6.49 17.15 -0.94
CA ALA A 5 -6.03 17.51 -2.29
C ALA A 5 -4.52 17.73 -2.42
N TRP A 6 -3.76 17.48 -1.35
CA TRP A 6 -2.31 17.70 -1.29
C TRP A 6 -1.92 19.13 -1.70
N TYR A 7 -0.88 19.28 -2.51
CA TYR A 7 -0.52 20.49 -3.22
C TYR A 7 -1.00 20.35 -4.67
N PRO A 8 -2.22 20.83 -5.02
CA PRO A 8 -2.88 20.48 -6.27
C PRO A 8 -2.35 21.24 -7.51
N GLY A 9 -1.25 21.98 -7.36
CA GLY A 9 -0.63 22.75 -8.45
C GLY A 9 -1.47 23.93 -8.94
N GLN A 10 -1.04 24.54 -10.06
CA GLN A 10 -1.57 25.81 -10.57
C GLN A 10 -3.03 25.76 -11.09
N ILE A 11 -3.58 24.56 -11.33
CA ILE A 11 -4.97 24.35 -11.78
C ILE A 11 -5.83 23.74 -10.64
N GLY A 12 -5.27 23.62 -9.43
CA GLY A 12 -5.90 22.94 -8.31
C GLY A 12 -7.25 23.51 -7.89
N GLN A 13 -7.43 24.83 -8.00
CA GLN A 13 -8.70 25.52 -7.75
C GLN A 13 -9.83 25.04 -8.66
N VAL A 14 -9.54 24.78 -9.94
CA VAL A 14 -10.54 24.28 -10.89
C VAL A 14 -10.86 22.82 -10.57
N ALA A 15 -9.83 21.98 -10.39
CA ALA A 15 -10.02 20.57 -10.06
C ALA A 15 -10.83 20.37 -8.76
N LEU A 16 -10.53 21.16 -7.73
CA LEU A 16 -11.28 21.17 -6.47
C LEU A 16 -12.74 21.58 -6.68
N ALA A 17 -12.97 22.68 -7.41
CA ALA A 17 -14.33 23.15 -7.68
C ALA A 17 -15.15 22.10 -8.45
N GLU A 18 -14.56 21.43 -9.44
CA GLU A 18 -15.24 20.39 -10.22
C GLU A 18 -15.53 19.13 -9.39
N ILE A 19 -14.64 18.73 -8.48
CA ILE A 19 -14.89 17.63 -7.54
C ILE A 19 -16.00 18.00 -6.57
N LEU A 20 -15.93 19.17 -5.94
CA LEU A 20 -16.92 19.63 -4.96
C LEU A 20 -18.31 19.81 -5.59
N ALA A 21 -18.38 20.29 -6.83
CA ALA A 21 -19.62 20.40 -7.59
C ALA A 21 -20.15 19.05 -8.10
N GLY A 22 -19.40 17.95 -7.93
CA GLY A 22 -19.79 16.63 -8.42
C GLY A 22 -19.69 16.48 -9.94
N LYS A 23 -19.04 17.41 -10.63
CA LYS A 23 -18.72 17.31 -12.07
C LYS A 23 -17.67 16.23 -12.30
N VAL A 24 -16.71 16.11 -11.37
CA VAL A 24 -15.71 15.03 -11.34
C VAL A 24 -15.94 14.14 -10.12
N ASN A 25 -15.92 12.83 -10.32
CA ASN A 25 -15.98 11.86 -9.24
C ASN A 25 -14.56 11.60 -8.70
N PRO A 26 -14.27 11.83 -7.41
CA PRO A 26 -12.93 11.60 -6.86
C PRO A 26 -12.57 10.11 -6.93
N SER A 27 -11.32 9.84 -7.31
CA SER A 27 -10.80 8.47 -7.49
C SER A 27 -9.37 8.26 -6.97
N GLY A 28 -8.82 9.27 -6.27
CA GLY A 28 -7.51 9.15 -5.64
C GLY A 28 -7.57 8.17 -4.45
N LYS A 29 -6.49 7.41 -4.27
CA LYS A 29 -6.27 6.54 -3.09
C LYS A 29 -4.98 6.97 -2.39
N LEU A 30 -4.92 6.86 -1.07
CA LEU A 30 -3.76 7.26 -0.28
C LEU A 30 -2.54 6.37 -0.59
N PRO A 31 -1.40 6.95 -1.01
CA PRO A 31 -0.15 6.20 -1.16
C PRO A 31 0.61 6.03 0.17
N ILE A 32 0.07 6.57 1.26
CA ILE A 32 0.62 6.50 2.61
C ILE A 32 -0.47 6.09 3.60
N THR A 33 -0.07 5.72 4.81
CA THR A 33 -0.99 5.65 5.94
C THR A 33 -1.00 7.00 6.64
N ILE A 34 -2.17 7.46 7.09
CA ILE A 34 -2.29 8.63 7.96
C ILE A 34 -2.61 8.11 9.35
N GLU A 35 -1.66 8.24 10.27
CA GLU A 35 -1.79 7.91 11.68
C GLU A 35 -2.79 8.78 12.42
N LYS A 36 -3.25 8.31 13.58
CA LYS A 36 -4.07 9.13 14.50
C LYS A 36 -3.20 10.07 15.32
N LYS A 37 -2.01 9.59 15.69
CA LYS A 37 -1.02 10.28 16.52
C LYS A 37 0.36 9.93 15.99
N PHE A 38 1.28 10.89 16.01
CA PHE A 38 2.63 10.65 15.50
C PHE A 38 3.35 9.55 16.30
N GLU A 39 3.01 9.38 17.58
CA GLU A 39 3.46 8.31 18.47
C GLU A 39 3.18 6.89 17.93
N ASP A 40 2.18 6.74 17.06
CA ASP A 40 1.86 5.47 16.43
C ASP A 40 2.83 5.13 15.28
N SER A 41 3.56 6.12 14.76
CA SER A 41 4.48 5.99 13.63
C SER A 41 5.77 5.28 14.03
N PRO A 42 6.35 4.43 13.16
CA PRO A 42 7.66 3.84 13.42
C PRO A 42 8.78 4.90 13.57
N ALA A 43 8.56 6.10 13.01
CA ALA A 43 9.51 7.21 13.11
C ALA A 43 9.47 7.93 14.47
N PHE A 44 8.49 7.63 15.33
CA PHE A 44 8.41 8.26 16.64
C PHE A 44 9.63 7.90 17.50
N GLY A 45 10.31 8.92 18.02
CA GLY A 45 11.48 8.74 18.87
C GLY A 45 12.80 8.52 18.12
N TYR A 46 12.83 8.57 16.78
CA TYR A 46 14.08 8.45 16.00
C TYR A 46 14.97 9.69 16.16
N VAL A 47 14.35 10.85 16.34
CA VAL A 47 15.04 12.10 16.64
C VAL A 47 14.69 12.49 18.08
N PRO A 48 15.64 12.47 19.03
CA PRO A 48 15.40 12.95 20.37
C PRO A 48 14.94 14.41 20.37
N ALA A 49 14.06 14.80 21.31
CA ALA A 49 13.45 16.14 21.35
C ALA A 49 14.47 17.31 21.41
N ASN A 50 15.70 17.05 21.89
CA ASN A 50 16.79 18.00 21.97
C ASN A 50 17.79 17.92 20.80
N ARG A 51 17.47 17.20 19.72
CA ARG A 51 18.34 17.01 18.55
C ARG A 51 17.65 17.42 17.25
N THR A 52 18.44 17.65 16.22
CA THR A 52 17.97 17.91 14.84
C THR A 52 18.76 17.08 13.85
N VAL A 53 18.11 16.70 12.75
CA VAL A 53 18.78 16.02 11.63
C VAL A 53 19.48 17.07 10.77
N GLN A 54 20.77 16.89 10.49
CA GLN A 54 21.48 17.72 9.52
C GLN A 54 21.33 17.10 8.13
N TRP A 55 20.66 17.80 7.20
CA TRP A 55 20.60 17.38 5.80
C TRP A 55 21.80 17.93 5.01
N PRO A 56 22.42 17.18 4.09
CA PRO A 56 23.46 17.70 3.19
C PRO A 56 22.94 18.93 2.43
N GLY A 57 23.52 20.10 2.69
CA GLY A 57 23.09 21.38 2.11
C GLY A 57 22.24 22.28 3.02
N SER A 58 21.92 21.85 4.25
CA SER A 58 21.44 22.75 5.30
C SER A 58 22.55 23.74 5.66
N LYS A 59 22.54 24.91 5.01
CA LYS A 59 23.37 26.03 5.43
C LYS A 59 22.76 26.53 6.74
N ASN A 60 23.52 26.42 7.83
CA ASN A 60 23.19 27.10 9.08
C ASN A 60 22.92 28.57 8.74
N THR A 61 21.68 29.02 8.84
CA THR A 61 21.36 30.45 8.75
C THR A 61 22.07 31.12 9.92
N PRO A 62 23.02 32.04 9.71
CA PRO A 62 23.70 32.73 10.80
C PRO A 62 22.65 33.54 11.59
N GLY A 63 22.25 33.06 12.76
CA GLY A 63 21.22 33.69 13.60
C GLY A 63 20.26 32.72 14.30
N GLU A 64 20.10 31.49 13.82
CA GLU A 64 19.21 30.48 14.42
C GLU A 64 19.87 29.67 15.56
N ARG A 65 20.85 30.25 16.25
CA ARG A 65 21.51 29.60 17.40
C ARG A 65 21.00 30.15 18.72
N GLU A 66 19.72 29.93 18.98
CA GLU A 66 19.22 29.88 20.37
C GLU A 66 18.77 28.44 20.66
N GLY A 67 19.65 27.69 21.34
CA GLY A 67 19.45 26.28 21.71
C GLY A 67 20.29 25.31 20.88
N LYS A 68 21.48 24.96 21.38
CA LYS A 68 22.39 23.95 20.81
C LYS A 68 21.69 22.57 20.74
N ARG A 69 21.00 22.27 19.64
CA ARG A 69 20.54 20.91 19.36
C ARG A 69 21.69 20.11 18.75
N GLU A 70 22.05 18.99 19.37
CA GLU A 70 23.09 18.10 18.84
C GLU A 70 22.63 17.48 17.52
N LEU A 71 23.55 17.35 16.57
CA LEU A 71 23.27 16.82 15.25
C LEU A 71 23.25 15.29 15.30
N VAL A 72 22.26 14.68 14.66
CA VAL A 72 22.19 13.22 14.47
C VAL A 72 22.72 12.89 13.08
N TYR A 73 23.81 12.11 13.03
CA TYR A 73 24.43 11.64 11.79
C TYR A 73 24.17 10.16 11.50
N ASP A 74 23.71 9.42 12.50
CA ASP A 74 23.39 8.00 12.41
C ASP A 74 21.99 7.79 12.98
N VAL A 75 21.08 7.32 12.13
CA VAL A 75 19.71 6.97 12.49
C VAL A 75 19.57 5.49 12.21
N ASN A 76 19.39 4.70 13.27
CA ASN A 76 19.20 3.25 13.14
C ASN A 76 17.72 2.94 12.88
N TYR A 77 17.44 2.34 11.71
CA TYR A 77 16.09 1.99 11.25
C TYR A 77 15.65 0.68 11.90
N LYS A 78 15.22 0.77 13.17
CA LYS A 78 14.78 -0.37 13.99
C LYS A 78 13.45 -0.95 13.57
N GLU A 79 12.68 -0.25 12.74
CA GLU A 79 11.43 -0.71 12.17
C GLU A 79 11.64 -1.67 11.00
N ASP A 80 12.88 -1.76 10.48
CA ASP A 80 13.24 -2.64 9.36
C ASP A 80 12.28 -2.45 8.16
N ILE A 81 11.73 -3.53 7.61
CA ILE A 81 10.78 -3.51 6.50
C ILE A 81 9.35 -3.11 6.92
N PHE A 82 9.09 -2.94 8.22
CA PHE A 82 7.80 -2.56 8.77
C PHE A 82 7.66 -1.04 8.75
N VAL A 83 7.52 -0.48 7.54
CA VAL A 83 7.30 0.96 7.30
C VAL A 83 5.92 1.19 6.67
N GLY A 84 5.25 2.27 7.08
CA GLY A 84 3.91 2.62 6.58
C GLY A 84 2.87 1.57 7.00
N TYR A 85 1.96 1.17 6.12
CA TYR A 85 0.89 0.22 6.48
C TYR A 85 1.41 -1.12 7.00
N ARG A 86 2.62 -1.53 6.61
CA ARG A 86 3.28 -2.73 7.13
C ARG A 86 3.48 -2.65 8.63
N TRP A 87 3.92 -1.49 9.15
CA TRP A 87 4.04 -1.23 10.58
C TRP A 87 2.71 -1.34 11.30
N TYR A 88 1.72 -0.57 10.84
CA TYR A 88 0.44 -0.46 11.53
C TYR A 88 -0.31 -1.80 11.56
N GLU A 89 -0.28 -2.55 10.47
CA GLU A 89 -0.89 -3.88 10.42
C GLU A 89 -0.13 -4.88 11.31
N HIS A 90 1.21 -4.89 11.25
CA HIS A 90 2.04 -5.77 12.07
C HIS A 90 1.91 -5.48 13.58
N LYS A 91 1.73 -4.22 13.97
CA LYS A 91 1.50 -3.81 15.38
C LYS A 91 0.03 -3.88 15.81
N GLY A 92 -0.90 -4.18 14.91
CA GLY A 92 -2.33 -4.14 15.20
C GLY A 92 -2.87 -2.74 15.52
N ILE A 93 -2.18 -1.68 15.08
CA ILE A 93 -2.57 -0.29 15.32
C ILE A 93 -3.55 0.16 14.24
N LYS A 94 -4.73 0.67 14.65
CA LYS A 94 -5.73 1.19 13.72
C LYS A 94 -5.40 2.64 13.31
N PRO A 95 -5.01 2.92 12.06
CA PRO A 95 -4.69 4.27 11.60
C PRO A 95 -5.95 5.16 11.50
N LEU A 96 -5.76 6.45 11.25
CA LEU A 96 -6.85 7.38 10.96
C LEU A 96 -7.41 7.12 9.56
N TYR A 97 -6.52 7.04 8.56
CA TYR A 97 -6.81 6.57 7.21
C TYR A 97 -5.75 5.57 6.77
N ARG A 98 -6.17 4.40 6.28
CA ARG A 98 -5.25 3.32 5.92
C ARG A 98 -4.67 3.52 4.52
N PHE A 99 -3.56 2.86 4.24
CA PHE A 99 -2.98 2.83 2.90
C PHE A 99 -4.00 2.34 1.86
N GLY A 100 -3.98 2.99 0.69
CA GLY A 100 -4.87 2.69 -0.42
C GLY A 100 -6.32 3.11 -0.19
N GLU A 101 -6.67 3.78 0.91
CA GLU A 101 -8.04 4.28 1.15
C GLU A 101 -8.31 5.56 0.34
N GLY A 102 -9.55 5.69 -0.12
CA GLY A 102 -10.00 6.83 -0.91
C GLY A 102 -11.45 6.59 -1.31
N LEU A 103 -12.30 7.55 -0.93
CA LEU A 103 -13.74 7.50 -1.19
C LEU A 103 -14.04 7.95 -2.63
N SER A 104 -15.23 7.57 -3.09
CA SER A 104 -15.79 7.95 -4.38
C SER A 104 -17.25 8.38 -4.16
N TYR A 105 -17.80 9.16 -5.10
CA TYR A 105 -19.26 9.36 -5.19
C TYR A 105 -19.98 8.13 -5.75
N SER A 106 -19.24 7.12 -6.20
CA SER A 106 -19.73 5.80 -6.59
C SER A 106 -19.37 4.75 -5.54
N THR A 107 -20.06 3.60 -5.60
CA THR A 107 -19.79 2.44 -4.74
C THR A 107 -19.39 1.25 -5.59
N PHE A 108 -18.39 0.48 -5.15
CA PHE A 108 -17.85 -0.64 -5.91
C PHE A 108 -17.90 -1.93 -5.09
N ALA A 109 -18.30 -3.03 -5.75
CA ALA A 109 -18.29 -4.37 -5.18
C ALA A 109 -17.27 -5.24 -5.91
N TYR A 110 -16.62 -6.12 -5.15
CA TYR A 110 -15.64 -7.07 -5.65
C TYR A 110 -16.21 -8.48 -5.56
N ALA A 111 -16.06 -9.28 -6.61
CA ALA A 111 -16.52 -10.67 -6.63
C ALA A 111 -15.60 -11.60 -7.43
N ASN A 112 -15.92 -12.90 -7.42
CA ASN A 112 -15.36 -13.90 -8.36
C ASN A 112 -13.82 -14.01 -8.38
N LEU A 113 -13.18 -13.98 -7.20
CA LEU A 113 -11.72 -14.12 -7.09
C LEU A 113 -11.22 -15.53 -7.49
N GLN A 114 -10.50 -15.59 -8.60
CA GLN A 114 -9.88 -16.80 -9.15
C GLN A 114 -8.35 -16.65 -9.25
N VAL A 115 -7.64 -17.76 -9.11
CA VAL A 115 -6.17 -17.77 -9.03
C VAL A 115 -5.60 -19.00 -9.73
N SER A 116 -4.65 -18.81 -10.65
CA SER A 116 -4.02 -19.88 -11.44
C SER A 116 -2.72 -20.40 -10.82
N ALA A 117 -2.75 -20.80 -9.54
CA ALA A 117 -1.53 -21.19 -8.81
C ALA A 117 -0.94 -22.56 -9.19
N LYS A 118 -1.75 -23.45 -9.78
CA LYS A 118 -1.34 -24.86 -10.03
C LYS A 118 -0.12 -25.00 -10.93
N ASP A 119 0.03 -24.12 -11.91
CA ASP A 119 1.12 -24.16 -12.89
C ASP A 119 2.35 -23.34 -12.46
N PHE A 120 2.36 -22.77 -11.26
CA PHE A 120 3.39 -21.84 -10.83
C PHE A 120 4.81 -22.43 -10.89
N ALA A 121 4.99 -23.71 -10.53
CA ALA A 121 6.29 -24.38 -10.60
C ALA A 121 6.92 -24.35 -12.00
N ARG A 122 6.09 -24.45 -13.04
CA ARG A 122 6.53 -24.45 -14.46
C ARG A 122 6.51 -23.05 -15.05
N ALA A 123 5.44 -22.30 -14.83
CA ALA A 123 5.21 -21.01 -15.48
C ALA A 123 5.91 -19.84 -14.76
N GLY A 124 6.24 -19.98 -13.48
CA GLY A 124 6.80 -18.92 -12.64
C GLY A 124 5.87 -17.71 -12.47
N LYS A 125 4.58 -17.88 -12.77
CA LYS A 125 3.56 -16.81 -12.75
C LYS A 125 2.27 -17.32 -12.14
N VAL A 126 1.56 -16.43 -11.44
CA VAL A 126 0.20 -16.64 -10.92
C VAL A 126 -0.70 -15.55 -11.50
N GLN A 127 -1.70 -15.94 -12.27
CA GLN A 127 -2.75 -15.03 -12.71
C GLN A 127 -3.83 -14.95 -11.63
N VAL A 128 -4.19 -13.73 -11.26
CA VAL A 128 -5.26 -13.42 -10.30
C VAL A 128 -6.32 -12.63 -11.05
N THR A 129 -7.53 -13.18 -11.11
CA THR A 129 -8.67 -12.53 -11.77
C THR A 129 -9.82 -12.33 -10.78
N PHE A 130 -10.53 -11.23 -10.92
CA PHE A 130 -11.68 -10.88 -10.09
C PHE A 130 -12.52 -9.81 -10.77
N ASP A 131 -13.79 -9.72 -10.38
CA ASP A 131 -14.71 -8.74 -10.93
C ASP A 131 -14.81 -7.50 -10.04
N VAL A 132 -14.88 -6.33 -10.68
CA VAL A 132 -15.19 -5.06 -10.04
C VAL A 132 -16.46 -4.51 -10.67
N LYS A 133 -17.50 -4.32 -9.85
CA LYS A 133 -18.80 -3.80 -10.28
C LYS A 133 -19.06 -2.43 -9.67
N ASN A 134 -19.46 -1.47 -10.49
CA ASN A 134 -20.06 -0.24 -9.99
C ASN A 134 -21.51 -0.51 -9.59
N THR A 135 -21.80 -0.33 -8.31
CA THR A 135 -23.10 -0.62 -7.69
C THR A 135 -23.94 0.63 -7.45
N SER A 136 -23.46 1.79 -7.92
CA SER A 136 -24.13 3.08 -7.77
C SER A 136 -24.80 3.54 -9.08
N GLY A 137 -25.58 4.62 -8.98
CA GLY A 137 -26.18 5.31 -10.13
C GLY A 137 -25.26 6.29 -10.85
N ARG A 138 -23.96 6.36 -10.52
CA ARG A 138 -23.01 7.34 -11.06
C ARG A 138 -21.77 6.65 -11.61
N SER A 139 -21.24 7.11 -12.75
CA SER A 139 -19.95 6.65 -13.25
C SER A 139 -18.82 7.01 -12.29
N GLY A 140 -17.84 6.13 -12.16
CA GLY A 140 -16.68 6.39 -11.32
C GLY A 140 -15.51 5.49 -11.68
N ASP A 141 -14.34 5.89 -11.21
CA ASP A 141 -13.14 5.07 -11.31
C ASP A 141 -12.82 4.41 -9.98
N GLU A 142 -12.40 3.15 -10.02
CA GLU A 142 -11.93 2.40 -8.87
C GLU A 142 -10.49 1.92 -9.09
N ILE A 143 -9.67 1.91 -8.03
CA ILE A 143 -8.32 1.37 -8.06
C ILE A 143 -8.34 0.06 -7.27
N ALA A 144 -8.50 -1.04 -7.99
CA ALA A 144 -8.42 -2.38 -7.43
C ALA A 144 -6.97 -2.72 -7.10
N GLN A 145 -6.73 -3.20 -5.87
CA GLN A 145 -5.42 -3.48 -5.31
C GLN A 145 -5.34 -4.97 -4.91
N LEU A 146 -4.19 -5.58 -5.16
CA LEU A 146 -3.85 -6.96 -4.82
C LEU A 146 -2.70 -7.00 -3.83
N TYR A 147 -2.94 -7.66 -2.70
CA TYR A 147 -1.98 -7.86 -1.63
C TYR A 147 -1.65 -9.35 -1.47
N VAL A 148 -0.41 -9.64 -1.08
CA VAL A 148 0.09 -11.00 -0.84
C VAL A 148 0.76 -11.06 0.53
N GLY A 149 0.38 -12.02 1.37
CA GLY A 149 1.02 -12.33 2.64
C GLY A 149 1.46 -13.79 2.69
N GLN A 150 2.58 -14.09 3.34
CA GLN A 150 3.06 -15.46 3.55
C GLN A 150 2.82 -15.85 5.02
N ARG A 151 2.12 -16.96 5.27
CA ARG A 151 1.75 -17.35 6.65
C ARG A 151 2.91 -17.81 7.51
N LYS A 152 3.89 -18.45 6.89
CA LYS A 152 5.09 -18.98 7.55
C LYS A 152 6.29 -18.75 6.66
N CYS A 153 7.30 -18.09 7.20
CA CYS A 153 8.57 -17.80 6.54
C CYS A 153 9.71 -17.96 7.55
N SER A 154 10.93 -18.21 7.07
CA SER A 154 12.12 -18.26 7.92
C SER A 154 12.54 -16.90 8.47
N VAL A 155 12.09 -15.81 7.84
CA VAL A 155 12.28 -14.44 8.30
C VAL A 155 10.94 -13.81 8.68
N GLU A 156 11.00 -12.77 9.51
CA GLU A 156 9.83 -11.95 9.78
C GLU A 156 9.39 -11.21 8.51
N ARG A 157 8.08 -11.16 8.27
CA ARG A 157 7.50 -10.51 7.08
C ARG A 157 6.28 -9.68 7.47
N PRO A 158 5.96 -8.63 6.70
CA PRO A 158 4.68 -7.94 6.84
C PRO A 158 3.50 -8.90 6.64
N GLU A 159 2.41 -8.65 7.36
CA GLU A 159 1.15 -9.41 7.25
C GLU A 159 0.70 -9.58 5.79
N LYS A 160 0.91 -8.53 4.99
CA LYS A 160 0.77 -8.55 3.54
C LYS A 160 1.55 -7.41 2.90
N GLU A 161 1.79 -7.53 1.61
CA GLU A 161 2.45 -6.54 0.77
C GLU A 161 1.63 -6.29 -0.50
N LEU A 162 1.49 -5.03 -0.92
CA LEU A 162 0.92 -4.68 -2.23
C LEU A 162 1.81 -5.26 -3.35
N LYS A 163 1.21 -6.02 -4.28
CA LYS A 163 1.92 -6.61 -5.43
C LYS A 163 1.34 -6.22 -6.78
N GLY A 164 0.16 -5.63 -6.81
CA GLY A 164 -0.39 -5.09 -8.05
C GLY A 164 -1.60 -4.22 -7.81
N PHE A 165 -1.89 -3.34 -8.76
CA PHE A 165 -3.13 -2.57 -8.78
C PHE A 165 -3.53 -2.23 -10.21
N ARG A 166 -4.82 -1.97 -10.42
CA ARG A 166 -5.38 -1.54 -11.70
C ARG A 166 -6.48 -0.51 -11.45
N LYS A 167 -6.39 0.62 -12.14
CA LYS A 167 -7.49 1.58 -12.22
C LYS A 167 -8.46 1.14 -13.32
N VAL A 168 -9.75 1.11 -13.01
CA VAL A 168 -10.85 0.79 -13.93
C VAL A 168 -11.90 1.89 -13.88
N SER A 169 -12.46 2.23 -15.04
CA SER A 169 -13.55 3.20 -15.18
C SER A 169 -14.83 2.45 -15.48
N LEU A 170 -15.87 2.66 -14.67
CA LEU A 170 -17.11 1.88 -14.71
C LEU A 170 -18.33 2.80 -14.75
N LYS A 171 -19.20 2.59 -15.73
CA LYS A 171 -20.56 3.17 -15.79
C LYS A 171 -21.44 2.59 -14.68
N PRO A 172 -22.59 3.22 -14.35
CA PRO A 172 -23.56 2.66 -13.40
C PRO A 172 -23.93 1.21 -13.76
N GLY A 173 -23.82 0.30 -12.79
CA GLY A 173 -24.14 -1.12 -12.96
C GLY A 173 -23.10 -1.95 -13.73
N GLU A 174 -22.12 -1.33 -14.37
CA GLU A 174 -21.10 -2.02 -15.16
C GLU A 174 -20.22 -2.92 -14.28
N THR A 175 -19.82 -4.06 -14.84
CA THR A 175 -18.84 -4.98 -14.23
C THR A 175 -17.69 -5.16 -15.20
N GLN A 176 -16.46 -5.04 -14.71
CA GLN A 176 -15.25 -5.39 -15.46
C GLN A 176 -14.45 -6.44 -14.69
N THR A 177 -13.96 -7.45 -15.41
CA THR A 177 -13.01 -8.42 -14.88
C THR A 177 -11.60 -7.83 -14.94
N VAL A 178 -10.95 -7.72 -13.79
CA VAL A 178 -9.55 -7.31 -13.66
C VAL A 178 -8.66 -8.54 -13.61
N THR A 179 -7.53 -8.47 -14.32
CA THR A 179 -6.47 -9.48 -14.28
C THR A 179 -5.17 -8.82 -13.81
N LEU A 180 -4.56 -9.40 -12.79
CA LEU A 180 -3.21 -9.07 -12.33
C LEU A 180 -2.35 -10.33 -12.38
N VAL A 181 -1.11 -10.19 -12.85
CA VAL A 181 -0.17 -11.31 -12.95
C VAL A 181 0.95 -11.08 -11.95
N LEU A 182 1.11 -12.03 -11.04
CA LEU A 182 2.22 -12.09 -10.10
C LEU A 182 3.32 -12.97 -10.67
N ASP A 183 4.58 -12.56 -10.53
CA ASP A 183 5.73 -13.36 -10.89
C ASP A 183 6.47 -13.91 -9.66
N LYS A 184 7.59 -14.60 -9.87
CA LYS A 184 8.41 -15.16 -8.78
C LYS A 184 8.79 -14.09 -7.74
N ARG A 185 9.13 -12.88 -8.18
CA ARG A 185 9.64 -11.81 -7.34
C ARG A 185 8.58 -11.34 -6.33
N ASP A 186 7.30 -11.41 -6.71
CA ASP A 186 6.19 -11.00 -5.84
C ASP A 186 6.06 -11.86 -4.57
N PHE A 187 6.48 -13.12 -4.65
CA PHE A 187 6.44 -14.06 -3.51
C PHE A 187 7.77 -14.11 -2.74
N GLN A 188 8.86 -13.62 -3.33
CA GLN A 188 10.20 -13.65 -2.75
C GLN A 188 10.43 -12.59 -1.67
N PHE A 189 11.29 -12.93 -0.72
CA PHE A 189 11.92 -12.01 0.23
C PHE A 189 13.44 -12.01 0.03
N TRP A 190 14.13 -10.99 0.53
CA TRP A 190 15.60 -10.95 0.50
C TRP A 190 16.12 -11.73 1.69
N SER A 191 16.86 -12.82 1.48
CA SER A 191 17.48 -13.57 2.56
C SER A 191 18.85 -12.97 2.90
N PRO A 192 19.07 -12.48 4.14
CA PRO A 192 20.39 -12.02 4.56
C PRO A 192 21.43 -13.15 4.62
N THR A 193 20.97 -14.39 4.85
CA THR A 193 21.83 -15.59 4.94
C THR A 193 22.41 -15.97 3.59
N THR A 194 21.56 -16.08 2.56
CA THR A 194 22.00 -16.46 1.20
C THR A 194 22.39 -15.26 0.35
N LYS A 195 22.06 -14.03 0.80
CA LYS A 195 22.25 -12.77 0.07
C LYS A 195 21.58 -12.81 -1.31
N ALA A 196 20.37 -13.37 -1.36
CA ALA A 196 19.61 -13.54 -2.59
C ALA A 196 18.11 -13.44 -2.37
N TRP A 197 17.37 -13.10 -3.44
CA TRP A 197 15.92 -13.21 -3.48
C TRP A 197 15.52 -14.69 -3.38
N THR A 198 14.80 -15.01 -2.31
CA THR A 198 14.46 -16.37 -1.92
C THR A 198 12.96 -16.54 -1.90
N LEU A 199 12.48 -17.61 -2.53
CA LEU A 199 11.09 -18.05 -2.45
C LEU A 199 11.05 -19.32 -1.62
N GLU A 200 10.34 -19.27 -0.50
CA GLU A 200 10.06 -20.46 0.29
C GLU A 200 8.72 -21.07 -0.13
N PRO A 201 8.63 -22.40 -0.27
CA PRO A 201 7.34 -23.05 -0.48
C PRO A 201 6.43 -22.83 0.73
N GLY A 202 5.12 -22.81 0.47
CA GLY A 202 4.12 -22.77 1.53
C GLY A 202 2.87 -21.99 1.16
N THR A 203 2.13 -21.63 2.22
CA THR A 203 0.84 -20.99 2.12
C THR A 203 0.96 -19.48 1.99
N PHE A 204 0.35 -18.94 0.93
CA PHE A 204 0.21 -17.51 0.68
C PHE A 204 -1.28 -17.11 0.72
N ASP A 205 -1.58 -16.01 1.39
CA ASP A 205 -2.88 -15.36 1.38
C ASP A 205 -2.86 -14.21 0.37
N LEU A 206 -3.76 -14.28 -0.61
CA LEU A 206 -4.04 -13.20 -1.54
C LEU A 206 -5.26 -12.44 -1.05
N ALA A 207 -5.21 -11.11 -1.05
CA ALA A 207 -6.34 -10.26 -0.76
C ALA A 207 -6.55 -9.19 -1.83
N VAL A 208 -7.81 -8.98 -2.24
CA VAL A 208 -8.20 -8.01 -3.27
C VAL A 208 -9.26 -7.05 -2.75
N GLY A 209 -9.09 -5.76 -3.03
CA GLY A 209 -10.07 -4.72 -2.70
C GLY A 209 -9.64 -3.31 -3.12
N GLY A 210 -10.39 -2.31 -2.66
CA GLY A 210 -10.16 -0.89 -2.98
C GLY A 210 -9.28 -0.14 -1.98
N SER A 211 -8.65 -0.84 -1.04
CA SER A 211 -7.67 -0.33 -0.04
C SER A 211 -6.92 -1.50 0.60
N SER A 212 -6.00 -1.24 1.55
CA SER A 212 -5.36 -2.31 2.33
C SER A 212 -6.36 -3.14 3.15
N ALA A 213 -7.57 -2.64 3.41
CA ALA A 213 -8.66 -3.43 3.99
C ALA A 213 -9.44 -4.22 2.91
N ALA A 214 -8.72 -5.05 2.16
CA ALA A 214 -9.25 -5.87 1.08
C ALA A 214 -10.24 -6.94 1.59
N PRO A 215 -11.49 -6.98 1.09
CA PRO A 215 -12.52 -7.91 1.57
C PRO A 215 -12.42 -9.30 0.94
N LEU A 216 -12.02 -9.41 -0.33
CA LEU A 216 -11.88 -10.73 -0.97
C LEU A 216 -10.54 -11.32 -0.56
N LYS A 217 -10.57 -12.58 -0.11
CA LYS A 217 -9.38 -13.32 0.29
C LYS A 217 -9.37 -14.69 -0.35
N LYS A 218 -8.18 -15.17 -0.74
CA LYS A 218 -7.99 -16.52 -1.25
C LYS A 218 -6.63 -17.04 -0.81
N LYS A 219 -6.63 -18.28 -0.32
CA LYS A 219 -5.40 -19.01 0.00
C LYS A 219 -4.89 -19.72 -1.25
N ILE A 220 -3.58 -19.72 -1.45
CA ILE A 220 -2.90 -20.62 -2.39
C ILE A 220 -1.71 -21.29 -1.71
N GLU A 221 -1.35 -22.46 -2.24
CA GLU A 221 -0.11 -23.16 -1.90
C GLU A 221 0.86 -23.02 -3.07
N LEU A 222 2.07 -22.56 -2.80
CA LEU A 222 3.13 -22.53 -3.80
C LEU A 222 4.19 -23.59 -3.46
N PRO A 223 4.53 -24.47 -4.43
CA PRO A 223 5.59 -25.45 -4.24
C PRO A 223 6.96 -24.80 -4.31
N ALA A 224 8.00 -25.59 -4.00
CA ALA A 224 9.36 -25.18 -4.34
C ALA A 224 9.46 -25.07 -5.87
N LEU A 225 10.24 -24.11 -6.36
CA LEU A 225 10.50 -24.00 -7.80
C LEU A 225 11.30 -25.23 -8.26
N LEU A 226 10.91 -25.79 -9.40
CA LEU A 226 11.73 -26.79 -10.08
C LEU A 226 13.02 -26.09 -10.55
N GLN A 227 14.17 -26.70 -10.24
CA GLN A 227 15.48 -26.26 -10.72
C GLN A 227 15.62 -26.54 -12.22
#